data_AF-A0A7W9A5K8-F1
#
_entry.id   AF-A0A7W9A5K8-F1
#
_cell.length_a   1.000
_cell.length_b   1.000
_cell.length_c   1.000
_cell.angle_alpha   90.00
_cell.angle_beta   90.00
_cell.angle_gamma   90.00
#
_symmetry.space_group_name_H-M   'P 1'
#
loop_
_entity.id
_entity.type
_entity.pdbx_description
1 polymer ?
#
loop_
_entity_poly.entity_id
_entity_poly.type
_entity_poly.pdbx_seq_one_letter_code
_entity_poly.pdbx_strand_id
1 'polypeptide(L)'
;MPASPTTPAVSATEFQTRAGLYIEQSGKAPVFITKHRRLARVLIDIEEYERLKARDTRQAYRTENLPDEWAGALEAADYGPADPALDALTD
;
A
#
# COMPACT_ATOMS: atom_id res chain seq x y z
N MET A 1 15.35 -13.88 2.90
CA MET A 1 14.21 -13.47 2.05
C MET A 1 13.04 -14.38 2.41
N PRO A 2 11.88 -13.89 2.87
CA PRO A 2 10.75 -14.78 3.05
C PRO A 2 10.33 -15.30 1.66
N ALA A 3 10.19 -16.61 1.54
CA ALA A 3 9.73 -17.27 0.34
C ALA A 3 8.40 -16.64 -0.10
N SER A 4 8.29 -16.20 -1.35
CA SER A 4 7.00 -15.82 -1.92
C SER A 4 6.09 -17.05 -1.82
N PRO A 5 4.98 -17.02 -1.06
CA PRO A 5 4.01 -18.09 -1.19
C PRO A 5 3.65 -18.13 -2.68
N THR A 6 3.80 -19.30 -3.30
CA THR A 6 3.33 -19.52 -4.68
C THR A 6 1.81 -19.55 -4.58
N THR A 7 1.21 -18.39 -4.36
CA THR A 7 -0.23 -18.27 -4.24
C THR A 7 -0.81 -18.49 -5.63
N PRO A 8 -1.72 -19.46 -5.80
CA PRO A 8 -2.29 -19.76 -7.10
C PRO A 8 -2.95 -18.50 -7.69
N ALA A 9 -2.57 -18.15 -8.91
CA ALA A 9 -3.04 -16.96 -9.60
C ALA A 9 -3.76 -17.35 -10.89
N VAL A 10 -4.85 -16.65 -11.21
CA VAL A 10 -5.69 -16.90 -12.37
C VAL A 10 -5.40 -15.90 -13.48
N SER A 11 -5.62 -16.27 -14.73
CA SER A 11 -5.48 -15.31 -15.83
C SER A 11 -6.63 -14.32 -15.85
N ALA A 12 -6.41 -13.11 -16.36
CA ALA A 12 -7.48 -12.12 -16.54
C ALA A 12 -8.62 -12.66 -17.43
N THR A 13 -8.31 -13.48 -18.43
CA THR A 13 -9.31 -14.14 -19.28
C THR A 13 -10.15 -15.13 -18.50
N GLU A 14 -9.52 -16.00 -17.70
CA GLU A 14 -10.25 -16.97 -16.87
C GLU A 14 -11.09 -16.28 -15.78
N PHE A 15 -10.55 -15.21 -15.18
CA PHE A 15 -11.28 -14.37 -14.24
C PHE A 15 -12.55 -13.80 -14.87
N GLN A 16 -12.46 -13.25 -16.08
CA GLN A 16 -13.63 -12.72 -16.81
C GLN A 16 -14.66 -13.82 -17.12
N THR A 17 -14.20 -15.01 -17.54
CA THR A 17 -15.09 -16.13 -17.86
C THR A 17 -15.85 -16.65 -16.64
N ARG A 18 -15.25 -16.59 -15.44
CA ARG A 18 -15.79 -17.19 -14.21
C ARG A 18 -15.89 -16.18 -13.06
N ALA A 19 -16.28 -14.95 -13.35
CA ALA A 19 -16.25 -13.85 -12.38
C ALA A 19 -17.00 -14.19 -11.07
N GLY A 20 -18.20 -14.79 -11.16
CA GLY A 20 -18.99 -15.17 -9.98
C GLY A 20 -18.26 -16.13 -9.04
N LEU A 21 -17.58 -17.15 -9.59
CA LEU A 21 -16.80 -18.10 -8.80
C LEU A 21 -15.69 -17.40 -8.01
N TYR A 22 -14.96 -16.48 -8.66
CA TYR A 22 -13.85 -15.80 -8.01
C TYR A 22 -14.30 -14.74 -7.01
N ILE A 23 -15.49 -14.15 -7.20
CA ILE A 23 -16.13 -13.30 -6.20
C ILE A 23 -16.41 -14.12 -4.93
N GLU A 24 -17.08 -15.27 -5.05
CA GLU A 24 -17.34 -16.14 -3.90
C GLU A 24 -16.05 -16.64 -3.21
N GLN A 25 -15.03 -16.99 -3.99
CA GLN A 25 -13.73 -17.40 -3.45
C GLN A 25 -13.01 -16.27 -2.72
N SER A 26 -13.11 -15.04 -3.23
CA SER A 26 -12.47 -13.86 -2.61
C SER A 26 -12.98 -13.54 -1.21
N GLY A 27 -14.20 -13.97 -0.88
CA GLY A 27 -14.76 -13.92 0.47
C GLY A 27 -14.05 -14.81 1.49
N LYS A 28 -13.28 -15.82 1.03
CA LYS A 28 -12.56 -16.78 1.89
C LYS A 28 -11.04 -16.56 1.86
N ALA A 29 -10.51 -16.23 0.69
CA ALA A 29 -9.08 -16.02 0.50
C ALA A 29 -8.82 -15.09 -0.69
N PRO A 30 -7.73 -14.30 -0.68
CA PRO A 30 -7.37 -13.43 -1.80
C PRO A 30 -7.19 -14.20 -3.12
N VAL A 31 -7.77 -13.68 -4.20
CA VAL A 31 -7.62 -14.23 -5.55
C VAL A 31 -6.65 -13.35 -6.33
N PHE A 32 -5.51 -13.90 -6.73
CA PHE A 32 -4.51 -13.18 -7.50
C PHE A 32 -4.79 -13.29 -8.99
N ILE A 33 -4.77 -12.16 -9.69
CA ILE A 33 -5.11 -12.08 -11.11
C ILE A 33 -3.87 -11.65 -11.89
N THR A 34 -3.53 -12.42 -12.91
CA THR A 34 -2.41 -12.15 -13.82
C THR A 34 -2.88 -11.57 -15.15
N LYS A 35 -2.08 -10.64 -15.69
CA LYS A 35 -2.19 -10.14 -17.06
C LYS A 35 -0.84 -10.31 -17.76
N HIS A 36 -0.83 -10.92 -18.95
CA HIS A 36 0.41 -11.25 -19.68
C HIS A 36 1.47 -11.95 -18.79
N ARG A 37 1.06 -12.94 -17.99
CA ARG A 37 1.91 -13.70 -17.04
C ARG A 37 2.54 -12.89 -15.90
N ARG A 38 2.08 -11.66 -15.64
CA ARG A 38 2.49 -10.86 -14.49
C ARG A 38 1.32 -10.67 -13.53
N LEU A 39 1.58 -10.71 -12.22
CA LEU A 39 0.61 -10.32 -11.21
C LEU A 39 0.19 -8.87 -11.46
N ALA A 40 -1.11 -8.66 -11.69
CA ALA A 40 -1.64 -7.36 -12.06
C ALA A 40 -2.59 -6.82 -11.01
N ARG A 41 -3.44 -7.68 -10.43
CA ARG A 41 -4.48 -7.31 -9.46
C ARG A 41 -4.67 -8.43 -8.44
N VAL A 42 -5.28 -8.08 -7.33
CA VAL A 42 -5.81 -9.03 -6.35
C VAL A 42 -7.27 -8.68 -6.10
N LEU A 43 -8.13 -9.69 -6.02
CA LEU A 43 -9.50 -9.55 -5.56
C LEU A 43 -9.58 -10.06 -4.12
N ILE A 44 -10.16 -9.25 -3.25
CA ILE A 44 -10.38 -9.52 -1.83
C ILE A 44 -11.79 -9.07 -1.47
N ASP A 45 -12.31 -9.62 -0.37
CA ASP A 45 -13.54 -9.14 0.23
C ASP A 45 -13.47 -7.64 0.61
N ILE A 46 -14.63 -6.98 0.64
CA ILE A 46 -14.71 -5.56 0.99
C ILE A 46 -14.31 -5.30 2.44
N GLU A 47 -14.66 -6.19 3.38
CA GLU A 47 -14.28 -6.05 4.79
C GLU A 47 -12.77 -6.20 4.97
N GLU A 48 -12.15 -7.11 4.21
CA GLU A 48 -10.70 -7.27 4.15
C GLU A 48 -10.03 -6.00 3.63
N TYR A 49 -10.53 -5.43 2.54
CA TYR A 49 -10.03 -4.18 1.98
C TYR A 49 -10.10 -3.04 3.00
N GLU A 50 -11.25 -2.83 3.64
CA GLU A 50 -11.40 -1.75 4.62
C GLU A 50 -10.51 -1.98 5.86
N ARG A 51 -10.35 -3.23 6.31
CA ARG A 51 -9.43 -3.56 7.41
C ARG A 51 -7.97 -3.28 7.05
N LEU A 52 -7.55 -3.60 5.82
CA LEU A 52 -6.20 -3.29 5.35
C LEU A 52 -5.99 -1.79 5.22
N LYS A 53 -6.96 -1.08 4.66
CA LYS A 53 -6.95 0.39 4.53
C LYS A 53 -6.91 1.08 5.89
N ALA A 54 -7.65 0.60 6.88
CA ALA A 54 -7.61 1.13 8.25
C ALA A 54 -6.24 0.97 8.93
N ARG A 55 -5.45 -0.03 8.52
CA ARG A 55 -4.07 -0.24 8.98
C ARG A 55 -3.05 0.55 8.18
N ASP A 56 -3.43 1.12 7.03
CA ASP A 56 -2.59 2.08 6.32
C ASP A 56 -2.67 3.43 7.02
N THR A 57 -1.94 3.55 8.11
CA THR A 57 -1.95 4.74 8.99
C THR A 57 -1.13 5.90 8.44
N ARG A 58 -0.48 5.74 7.27
CA ARG A 58 0.31 6.82 6.67
C ARG A 58 -0.65 7.86 6.11
N GLN A 59 -0.59 9.06 6.68
CA GLN A 59 -1.34 10.21 6.19
C GLN A 59 -0.37 11.30 5.75
N ALA A 60 -0.64 11.90 4.59
CA ALA A 60 0.04 13.09 4.13
C ALA A 60 -0.79 14.31 4.54
N TYR A 61 -0.21 15.20 5.34
CA TYR A 61 -0.82 16.46 5.70
C TYR A 61 -0.28 17.58 4.82
N ARG A 62 -1.14 18.51 4.42
CA ARG A 62 -0.68 19.83 3.97
C ARG A 62 -0.09 20.56 5.18
N THR A 63 0.91 21.43 4.98
CA THR A 63 1.53 22.19 6.07
C THR A 63 0.50 22.92 6.94
N GLU A 64 -0.52 23.50 6.31
CA GLU A 64 -1.62 24.21 6.97
C GLU A 64 -2.58 23.32 7.77
N ASN A 65 -2.55 22.00 7.55
CA ASN A 65 -3.43 21.02 8.19
C ASN A 65 -2.62 19.99 9.01
N LEU A 66 -1.32 20.23 9.24
CA LEU A 66 -0.49 19.35 10.05
C LEU A 66 -0.95 19.47 11.51
N PRO A 67 -1.24 18.36 12.21
CA PRO A 67 -1.70 18.47 13.59
C PRO A 67 -0.59 19.01 14.49
N ASP A 68 -0.96 19.86 15.45
CA ASP A 68 -0.01 20.60 16.31
C ASP A 68 0.98 19.70 17.05
N GLU A 69 0.56 18.48 17.43
CA GLU A 69 1.43 17.49 18.08
C GLU A 69 2.62 17.09 17.18
N TRP A 70 2.39 16.98 15.87
CA TRP A 70 3.43 16.63 14.90
C TRP A 70 4.27 17.85 14.55
N ALA A 71 3.66 19.03 14.46
CA ALA A 71 4.40 20.28 14.28
C ALA A 71 5.37 20.53 15.44
N GLY A 72 4.89 20.37 16.68
CA GLY A 72 5.74 20.49 17.88
C GLY A 72 6.81 19.41 17.96
N ALA A 73 6.52 18.18 17.54
CA ALA A 73 7.53 17.12 17.46
C ALA A 73 8.64 17.44 16.44
N LEU A 74 8.30 18.03 15.29
CA LEU A 74 9.27 18.50 14.30
C LEU A 74 10.09 19.69 14.83
N GLU A 75 9.47 20.62 15.55
CA GLU A 75 10.18 21.76 16.14
C GLU A 75 11.16 21.32 17.24
N ALA A 76 10.78 20.32 18.04
CA ALA A 76 11.60 19.78 19.12
C ALA A 76 12.63 18.73 18.66
N ALA A 77 12.59 18.30 17.40
CA ALA A 77 13.48 17.27 16.90
C ALA A 77 14.93 17.76 16.77
N ASP A 78 15.86 16.93 17.24
CA ASP A 78 17.28 17.11 16.95
C ASP A 78 17.61 16.44 15.61
N TYR A 79 17.82 17.26 14.59
CA TYR A 79 18.18 16.81 13.24
C TYR A 79 19.68 16.49 13.11
N GLY A 80 20.46 16.65 14.17
CA GLY A 80 21.91 16.58 14.14
C GLY A 80 22.54 17.80 13.45
N PRO A 81 23.87 17.78 13.26
CA PRO A 81 24.55 18.85 12.54
C PRO A 81 24.10 18.90 11.08
N ALA A 82 23.91 20.12 10.55
CA ALA A 82 23.65 20.32 9.14
C ALA A 82 24.78 19.72 8.29
N ASP A 83 24.42 18.99 7.24
CA ASP A 83 25.38 18.45 6.28
C ASP A 83 25.86 19.59 5.36
N PRO A 84 27.16 19.92 5.34
CA PRO A 84 27.70 20.98 4.48
C PRO A 84 27.43 20.76 2.99
N ALA A 85 27.18 19.52 2.56
CA ALA A 85 26.84 19.22 1.18
C ALA A 85 25.44 19.71 0.78
N LEU A 86 24.54 19.96 1.74
CA LEU A 86 23.19 20.48 1.50
C LEU A 86 23.18 22.00 1.30
N ASP A 87 24.11 22.75 1.88
CA ASP A 87 24.21 24.21 1.72
C ASP A 87 24.40 24.61 0.25
N ALA A 88 25.13 23.80 -0.51
CA ALA A 88 25.38 24.01 -1.94
C ALA A 88 24.14 23.81 -2.84
N LEU A 89 23.01 23.32 -2.29
CA LEU A 89 21.75 23.13 -3.02
C LEU A 89 20.77 24.30 -2.86
N THR A 90 21.08 25.26 -1.99
CA THR A 90 20.23 26.42 -1.68
C THR A 90 20.75 27.74 -2.26
N ASP A 91 21.90 27.74 -2.92
CA ASP A 91 22.48 28.84 -3.72
C ASP A 91 22.10 28.74 -5.21
#